data_AF-A0A6A8LLC3-F1
#
_entry.id   AF-A0A6A8LLC3-F1
#
_cell.length_a   1.000
_cell.length_b   1.000
_cell.length_c   1.000
_cell.angle_alpha   90.00
_cell.angle_beta   90.00
_cell.angle_gamma   90.00
#
_symmetry.space_group_name_H-M   'P 1'
#
loop_
_entity.id
_entity.type
_entity.pdbx_description
1 polymer ?
#
loop_
_entity_poly.entity_id
_entity_poly.type
_entity_poly.pdbx_seq_one_letter_code
_entity_poly.pdbx_strand_id
1 'polypeptide(L)'
;MMEQWKIIYSNQSRVDLLNIDNYIRYDLLSPMAANRITDKFLNMIKNLNSMPKRYPLYPEEPWYSLGLRYFPVENYIVFYYPEDNKQIVQIIRIMYSGQDISGNLPTKLNN
;
A
#
# COMPACT_ATOMS: atom_id res chain seq x y z
N MET A 1 -14.50 -22.12 -7.19
CA MET A 1 -13.29 -21.28 -6.96
C MET A 1 -13.77 -19.95 -6.41
N MET A 2 -13.19 -19.43 -5.32
CA MET A 2 -13.44 -18.04 -4.91
C MET A 2 -12.81 -17.12 -5.94
N GLU A 3 -13.56 -16.13 -6.41
CA GLU A 3 -13.02 -15.08 -7.28
C GLU A 3 -11.96 -14.29 -6.50
N GLN A 4 -10.75 -14.23 -7.05
CA GLN A 4 -9.64 -13.49 -6.47
C GLN A 4 -9.51 -12.15 -7.16
N TRP A 5 -9.47 -11.08 -6.38
CA TRP A 5 -9.25 -9.73 -6.88
C TRP A 5 -7.83 -9.58 -7.43
N LYS A 6 -7.71 -8.88 -8.55
CA LYS A 6 -6.41 -8.57 -9.15
C LYS A 6 -5.74 -7.43 -8.39
N ILE A 7 -4.50 -7.63 -7.97
CA ILE A 7 -3.70 -6.56 -7.38
C ILE A 7 -2.98 -5.78 -8.48
N ILE A 8 -3.07 -4.45 -8.45
CA ILE A 8 -2.27 -3.55 -9.30
C ILE A 8 -1.54 -2.52 -8.42
N TYR A 9 -0.35 -2.14 -8.85
CA TYR A 9 0.44 -1.09 -8.20
C TYR A 9 0.36 0.18 -9.03
N SER A 10 0.14 1.32 -8.37
CA SER A 10 0.38 2.63 -8.98
C SER A 10 1.87 2.80 -9.31
N ASN A 11 2.23 3.72 -10.21
CA ASN A 11 3.65 4.04 -10.45
C ASN A 11 4.33 4.51 -9.16
N GLN A 12 3.63 5.31 -8.36
CA GLN A 12 4.17 5.83 -7.11
C GLN A 12 4.42 4.72 -6.08
N SER A 13 3.50 3.77 -5.90
CA SER A 13 3.71 2.67 -4.95
C SER A 13 4.87 1.74 -5.33
N ARG A 14 5.18 1.60 -6.63
CA ARG A 14 6.39 0.88 -7.08
C ARG A 14 7.66 1.63 -6.68
N VAL A 15 7.67 2.95 -6.89
CA VAL A 15 8.78 3.82 -6.48
C VAL A 15 8.93 3.79 -4.95
N ASP A 16 7.82 3.83 -4.21
CA ASP A 16 7.81 3.75 -2.75
C ASP A 16 8.48 2.44 -2.28
N LEU A 17 8.11 1.28 -2.83
CA LEU A 17 8.75 -0.01 -2.50
C LEU A 17 10.25 -0.02 -2.80
N LEU A 18 10.66 0.49 -3.97
CA LEU A 18 12.07 0.54 -4.36
C LEU A 18 12.87 1.45 -3.42
N ASN A 19 12.33 2.61 -3.07
CA ASN A 19 12.97 3.54 -2.14
C ASN A 19 13.09 2.94 -0.73
N ILE A 20 12.08 2.21 -0.28
CA ILE A 20 12.11 1.51 1.01
C ILE A 20 13.19 0.43 1.02
N ASP A 21 13.27 -0.44 0.00
CA ASP A 21 14.31 -1.47 -0.08
C ASP A 21 15.71 -0.84 -0.11
N ASN A 22 15.92 0.16 -0.98
CA ASN A 22 17.20 0.84 -1.14
C ASN A 22 17.64 1.51 0.16
N TYR A 23 16.75 2.24 0.83
CA TYR A 23 17.05 2.91 2.09
C TYR A 23 17.51 1.91 3.16
N ILE A 24 16.78 0.81 3.33
CA ILE A 24 17.11 -0.17 4.36
C ILE A 24 18.40 -0.93 3.99
N ARG A 25 18.59 -1.22 2.70
CA ARG A 25 19.72 -2.01 2.21
C ARG A 25 21.03 -1.23 2.20
N TYR A 26 21.00 0.01 1.70
CA TYR A 26 22.20 0.78 1.39
C TYR A 26 22.46 1.90 2.40
N ASP A 27 21.44 2.60 2.87
CA ASP A 27 21.61 3.67 3.86
C ASP A 27 21.72 3.14 5.29
N LEU A 28 20.89 2.14 5.64
CA LEU A 28 20.95 1.47 6.95
C LEU A 28 21.86 0.23 6.96
N LEU A 29 22.50 -0.10 5.83
CA LEU A 29 23.41 -1.24 5.67
C LEU A 29 22.81 -2.58 6.13
N SER A 30 21.50 -2.77 5.92
CA SER A 30 20.76 -3.92 6.45
C SER A 30 20.05 -4.73 5.35
N PRO A 31 20.80 -5.42 4.46
CA PRO A 31 20.22 -6.17 3.33
C PRO A 31 19.29 -7.31 3.75
N MET A 32 19.54 -7.94 4.91
CA MET A 32 18.67 -8.99 5.45
C MET A 32 17.33 -8.40 5.91
N ALA A 33 17.34 -7.21 6.54
CA ALA A 33 16.11 -6.53 6.93
C ALA A 33 15.32 -6.07 5.71
N ALA A 34 15.99 -5.56 4.68
CA ALA A 34 15.36 -5.17 3.41
C ALA A 34 14.59 -6.34 2.79
N ASN A 35 15.21 -7.52 2.67
CA ASN A 35 14.53 -8.73 2.19
C ASN A 35 13.30 -9.09 3.04
N ARG A 36 13.47 -9.18 4.36
CA ARG A 36 12.38 -9.52 5.30
C ARG A 36 11.18 -8.57 5.18
N ILE A 37 11.46 -7.28 5.07
CA ILE A 37 10.43 -6.23 5.02
C ILE A 37 9.72 -6.26 3.66
N THR A 38 10.47 -6.36 2.56
CA THR A 38 9.91 -6.50 1.20
C THR A 38 9.01 -7.73 1.10
N ASP A 39 9.44 -8.89 1.59
CA ASP A 39 8.63 -10.12 1.59
C ASP A 39 7.34 -9.95 2.40
N LYS A 40 7.40 -9.22 3.53
CA LYS A 40 6.23 -8.95 4.36
C LYS A 40 5.22 -8.06 3.63
N PHE A 41 5.66 -7.01 2.95
CA PHE A 41 4.79 -6.18 2.10
C PHE A 41 4.10 -7.03 1.03
N LEU A 42 4.88 -7.77 0.24
CA LEU A 42 4.35 -8.55 -0.88
C LEU A 42 3.32 -9.59 -0.41
N ASN A 43 3.59 -10.29 0.70
CA ASN A 43 2.67 -11.25 1.27
C ASN A 43 1.37 -10.61 1.79
N MET A 44 1.49 -9.51 2.55
CA MET A 44 0.31 -8.81 3.09
C MET A 44 -0.56 -8.20 1.99
N ILE A 45 0.06 -7.60 0.98
CA ILE A 45 -0.63 -7.04 -0.19
C ILE A 45 -1.30 -8.14 -1.02
N LYS A 46 -0.60 -9.25 -1.29
CA LYS A 46 -1.16 -10.39 -2.03
C LYS A 46 -2.43 -10.93 -1.37
N ASN A 47 -2.47 -10.98 -0.04
CA ASN A 47 -3.63 -11.46 0.73
C ASN A 47 -4.87 -10.54 0.63
N LEU A 48 -4.76 -9.35 0.05
CA LEU A 48 -5.92 -8.50 -0.25
C LEU A 48 -6.79 -9.09 -1.37
N ASN A 49 -6.29 -10.06 -2.14
CA ASN A 49 -7.03 -10.66 -3.26
C ASN A 49 -8.34 -11.37 -2.83
N SER A 50 -8.46 -11.80 -1.57
CA SER A 50 -9.60 -12.57 -1.06
C SER A 50 -10.57 -11.74 -0.21
N MET A 51 -10.07 -10.76 0.52
CA MET A 51 -10.86 -9.88 1.39
C MET A 51 -10.35 -8.44 1.29
N PRO A 52 -10.53 -7.79 0.14
CA PRO A 52 -9.95 -6.48 -0.12
C PRO A 52 -10.55 -5.39 0.76
N LYS A 53 -11.74 -5.56 1.33
CA LYS A 53 -12.39 -4.59 2.22
C LYS A 53 -12.15 -4.85 3.71
N ARG A 54 -11.23 -5.75 4.08
CA ARG A 54 -11.01 -6.17 5.49
C ARG A 54 -10.42 -5.09 6.40
N TYR A 55 -9.70 -4.11 5.83
CA TYR A 55 -9.04 -3.06 6.59
C TYR A 55 -9.88 -1.77 6.61
N PRO A 56 -9.73 -0.92 7.64
CA PRO A 56 -10.54 0.29 7.80
C PRO A 56 -10.36 1.28 6.65
N LEU A 57 -11.38 2.12 6.48
CA LEU A 57 -11.29 3.34 5.66
C LEU A 57 -10.33 4.32 6.32
N TYR A 58 -9.56 5.06 5.52
CA TYR A 58 -8.75 6.16 6.02
C TYR A 58 -9.68 7.29 6.52
N PRO A 59 -9.52 7.77 7.76
CA PRO A 59 -10.56 8.56 8.43
C PRO A 59 -10.67 10.02 7.94
N GLU A 60 -9.67 10.54 7.23
CA GLU A 60 -9.65 11.94 6.81
C GLU A 60 -10.23 12.13 5.40
N GLU A 61 -10.90 13.26 5.20
CA GLU A 61 -11.39 13.68 3.89
C GLU A 61 -10.26 14.34 3.06
N PRO A 62 -10.27 14.19 1.71
CA PRO A 62 -11.34 13.59 0.90
C PRO A 62 -11.29 12.05 0.81
N TRP A 63 -10.29 11.40 1.41
CA TRP A 63 -9.99 9.99 1.16
C TRP A 63 -11.00 9.03 1.78
N TYR A 64 -11.61 9.39 2.90
CA TYR A 64 -12.69 8.62 3.51
C TYR A 64 -13.83 8.41 2.51
N SER A 65 -14.36 9.50 1.96
CA SER A 65 -15.44 9.46 0.96
C SER A 65 -15.01 8.79 -0.36
N LEU A 66 -13.72 8.83 -0.69
CA LEU A 66 -13.17 8.11 -1.85
C LEU A 66 -12.97 6.61 -1.61
N GLY A 67 -13.25 6.10 -0.41
CA GLY A 67 -13.14 4.68 -0.11
C GLY A 67 -11.69 4.19 0.08
N LEU A 68 -10.73 5.10 0.32
CA LEU A 68 -9.34 4.74 0.57
C LEU A 68 -9.25 3.89 1.85
N ARG A 69 -8.47 2.81 1.79
CA ARG A 69 -8.21 1.93 2.93
C ARG A 69 -6.74 1.90 3.24
N TYR A 70 -6.41 1.54 4.47
CA TYR A 70 -5.03 1.50 4.92
C TYR A 70 -4.76 0.38 5.92
N PHE A 71 -3.50 -0.07 5.97
CA PHE A 71 -3.03 -0.96 7.03
C PHE A 71 -1.53 -0.78 7.28
N PRO A 72 -1.06 -0.99 8.51
CA PRO A 72 0.36 -0.88 8.85
C PRO A 72 1.15 -2.14 8.44
N VAL A 73 2.41 -1.96 8.06
CA VAL A 73 3.42 -2.99 7.85
C VAL A 73 4.75 -2.50 8.41
N GLU A 74 5.17 -3.06 9.55
CA GLU A 74 6.34 -2.56 10.31
C GLU A 74 6.17 -1.05 10.61
N ASN A 75 7.11 -0.20 10.18
CA ASN A 75 7.05 1.26 10.37
C ASN A 75 6.37 2.00 9.21
N TYR A 76 5.69 1.30 8.31
CA TYR A 76 5.08 1.88 7.13
C TYR A 76 3.57 1.65 7.10
N ILE A 77 2.88 2.46 6.29
CA ILE A 77 1.45 2.37 6.04
C ILE A 77 1.24 2.12 4.55
N VAL A 78 0.48 1.07 4.23
CA VAL A 78 0.04 0.78 2.87
C VAL A 78 -1.34 1.39 2.67
N PHE A 79 -1.47 2.27 1.68
CA PHE A 79 -2.73 2.86 1.25
C PHE A 79 -3.20 2.19 -0.04
N TYR A 80 -4.46 1.75 -0.07
CA TYR A 80 -5.01 1.04 -1.21
C TYR A 80 -6.50 1.32 -1.41
N TYR A 81 -6.98 1.09 -2.63
CA TYR A 81 -8.37 1.29 -3.02
C TYR A 81 -8.92 0.03 -3.70
N PRO A 82 -9.99 -0.59 -3.17
CA PRO A 82 -10.68 -1.69 -3.83
C PRO A 82 -11.76 -1.17 -4.80
N GLU A 83 -11.57 -1.39 -6.11
CA GLU A 83 -12.55 -1.09 -7.15
C GLU A 83 -13.43 -2.31 -7.44
N ASP A 84 -14.65 -2.32 -6.88
CA ASP A 84 -15.60 -3.44 -6.99
C ASP A 84 -15.96 -3.81 -8.43
N ASN A 85 -16.20 -2.82 -9.28
CA ASN A 85 -16.68 -3.08 -10.65
C ASN A 85 -15.66 -3.85 -11.49
N LYS A 86 -14.36 -3.69 -11.17
CA LYS A 86 -13.26 -4.33 -11.88
C LYS A 86 -12.66 -5.51 -11.11
N GLN A 87 -13.08 -5.73 -9.87
CA GLN A 87 -12.44 -6.65 -8.91
C GLN A 87 -10.92 -6.40 -8.83
N ILE A 88 -10.53 -5.14 -8.73
CA ILE A 88 -9.13 -4.72 -8.65
C ILE A 88 -8.84 -4.10 -7.29
N VAL A 89 -7.72 -4.47 -6.69
CA VAL A 89 -7.12 -3.75 -5.57
C VAL A 89 -5.98 -2.92 -6.11
N GLN A 90 -6.12 -1.60 -6.05
CA GLN A 90 -5.06 -0.68 -6.44
C GLN A 90 -4.26 -0.24 -5.22
N ILE A 91 -2.97 -0.56 -5.21
CA ILE A 91 -2.03 -0.02 -4.22
C ILE A 91 -1.67 1.41 -4.64
N ILE A 92 -2.01 2.38 -3.79
CA ILE A 92 -1.96 3.80 -4.10
C ILE A 92 -0.60 4.38 -3.68
N ARG A 93 -0.23 4.21 -2.41
CA ARG A 93 1.02 4.68 -1.79
C ARG A 93 1.49 3.71 -0.72
N ILE A 94 2.80 3.68 -0.47
CA ILE A 94 3.39 3.05 0.72
C ILE A 94 4.28 4.10 1.38
N MET A 95 3.97 4.46 2.62
CA MET A 95 4.57 5.62 3.28
C MET A 95 5.16 5.25 4.62
N TYR A 96 6.21 5.94 5.04
CA TYR A 96 6.71 5.81 6.40
C TYR A 96 5.71 6.46 7.36
N SER A 97 5.42 5.81 8.50
CA SER A 97 4.33 6.22 9.40
C SER A 97 4.53 7.60 10.03
N GLY A 98 5.77 8.11 10.04
CA GLY A 98 6.10 9.46 10.52
C GLY A 98 6.14 10.54 9.44
N GLN A 99 5.81 10.24 8.18
CA GLN A 99 5.72 11.23 7.11
C GLN A 99 4.39 11.98 7.16
N ASP A 100 4.38 13.20 6.63
CA ASP A 100 3.13 13.93 6.37
C ASP A 100 2.31 13.19 5.29
N ILE A 101 1.21 12.57 5.74
CA ILE A 101 0.30 11.79 4.90
C ILE A 101 -0.45 12.70 3.92
N SER A 102 -0.88 13.88 4.40
CA SER A 102 -1.76 14.76 3.66
C SER A 102 -1.09 15.36 2.41
N GLY A 103 0.18 15.75 2.51
CA GLY A 103 0.97 16.27 1.38
C GLY A 103 1.40 15.23 0.35
N ASN A 104 1.21 13.93 0.63
CA ASN A 104 1.72 12.83 -0.20
C ASN A 104 0.63 11.95 -0.79
N LEU A 105 -0.59 11.96 -0.24
CA LEU A 105 -1.70 11.23 -0.84
C LEU A 105 -2.30 11.99 -2.02
N PRO A 106 -2.63 11.31 -3.14
CA PRO A 106 -3.30 11.95 -4.25
C PRO A 106 -4.75 12.30 -3.88
N THR A 107 -5.27 13.39 -4.43
CA THR A 107 -6.68 13.82 -4.26
C THR A 107 -7.65 13.09 -5.19
N LYS A 108 -7.14 12.25 -6.10
CA LYS A 108 -7.90 11.31 -6.93
C LYS A 108 -7.25 9.93 -6.84
N LEU A 109 -8.05 8.89 -6.55
CA LEU A 109 -7.56 7.51 -6.40
C LEU A 109 -7.54 6.74 -7.73
N ASN A 110 -8.21 7.27 -8.74
CA ASN A 110 -8.45 6.61 -10.02
C ASN A 110 -7.49 7.22 -11.06
N ASN A 111 -6.73 6.37 -11.75
CA ASN A 111 -6.11 6.73 -13.02
C ASN A 111 -7.14 6.61 -14.15
#